data_AF-A0AAX4PFV6-F1
#
_entry.id   AF-A0AAX4PFV6-F1
#
_cell.length_a   1.000
_cell.length_b   1.000
_cell.length_c   1.000
_cell.angle_alpha   90.00
_cell.angle_beta   90.00
_cell.angle_gamma   90.00
#
_symmetry.space_group_name_H-M   'P 1'
#
loop_
_entity.id
_entity.type
_entity.pdbx_description
1 polymer ?
#
loop_
_entity_poly.entity_id
_entity_poly.type
_entity_poly.pdbx_seq_one_letter_code
_entity_poly.pdbx_strand_id
1 'polypeptide(L)'
;MASLLGDETLNLPPDEWLEKFPTPTKNANKKVTIDDMLESIPTEGKPAANPKQRPNSPRSLEACLTLGIDPKELIYRPLEYFASPELSENLQRMKFDKFESLRVDRLKKLQAERGRVSTSSKTFVSSSKSSSSVNRVLNSLESSDMIELEKKRLEVVQRRQQKELEQLLNYEKRRQELKEQAAKKMKEQERRMQAQKAMREKRETEWQIGMRERELQRAKEEQRLEAEAKALAQQKYREEMAANQKERENEKRRQYEAHLREQERIAKAEYHRKQTESILKEQQDLIARKQKEVTQRDAERLAHQEKVKKERQLQNEAKRKKAEERLQRALDANKKMLLLKRREYEEKQQLNASRKLEREIKVKEAEETRIKGEMAKQRLREEKFVEAQKREEDRVKNILRKQREAEERLTLVKEKQLESSLQRSMQKSLLAAEKKSRVQSMKRAQAYKRKQMLEKIKSDTERAQGLKMAKEQLQEKRKNANMRATFERQMIYEVMEKIQSGKNLGGTGNGDLSIEQLKAAASSAHRSP
;
A
#
# COMPACT_ATOMS: atom_id res chain seq x y z
N MET A 1 -10.47 -10.47 -25.09
CA MET A 1 -11.09 -11.81 -25.06
C MET A 1 -10.42 -12.72 -26.08
N ALA A 2 -10.32 -12.32 -27.36
CA ALA A 2 -9.48 -13.00 -28.37
C ALA A 2 -8.08 -13.40 -27.88
N SER A 3 -7.33 -12.44 -27.32
CA SER A 3 -5.99 -12.67 -26.75
C SER A 3 -5.97 -13.51 -25.47
N LEU A 4 -7.10 -13.65 -24.79
CA LEU A 4 -7.23 -14.46 -23.55
C LEU A 4 -7.65 -15.90 -23.85
N LEU A 5 -8.18 -16.15 -25.05
CA LEU A 5 -8.71 -17.45 -25.48
C LEU A 5 -7.81 -18.12 -26.53
N GLY A 6 -6.70 -17.49 -26.93
CA GLY A 6 -5.79 -18.01 -27.95
C GLY A 6 -6.39 -18.18 -29.36
N ASP A 7 -7.63 -17.73 -29.58
CA ASP A 7 -8.33 -17.96 -30.84
C ASP A 7 -7.99 -16.83 -31.82
N GLU A 8 -6.99 -17.07 -32.67
CA GLU A 8 -6.45 -16.14 -33.67
C GLU A 8 -7.54 -15.55 -34.59
N THR A 9 -8.59 -16.33 -34.84
CA THR A 9 -9.70 -15.93 -35.71
C THR A 9 -10.47 -14.71 -35.19
N LEU A 10 -10.37 -14.39 -33.90
CA LEU A 10 -11.00 -13.22 -33.30
C LEU A 10 -10.20 -11.92 -33.48
N ASN A 11 -8.98 -11.98 -34.01
CA ASN A 11 -8.15 -10.81 -34.32
C ASN A 11 -8.01 -10.55 -35.83
N LEU A 12 -8.74 -11.27 -36.68
CA LEU A 12 -8.74 -11.05 -38.12
C LEU A 12 -9.12 -9.60 -38.48
N PRO A 13 -8.51 -9.02 -39.54
CA PRO A 13 -8.98 -7.79 -40.14
C PRO A 13 -10.48 -7.86 -40.45
N PRO A 14 -11.25 -6.76 -40.32
CA PRO A 14 -12.70 -6.77 -40.50
C PRO A 14 -13.18 -7.34 -41.83
N ASP A 15 -12.42 -7.13 -42.91
CA ASP A 15 -12.79 -7.59 -44.25
C ASP A 15 -12.51 -9.10 -44.41
N GLU A 16 -11.36 -9.60 -43.93
CA GLU A 16 -11.07 -11.06 -43.88
C GLU A 16 -12.05 -11.81 -42.97
N TRP A 17 -12.47 -11.17 -41.86
CA TRP A 17 -13.47 -11.73 -40.97
C TRP A 17 -14.81 -11.97 -41.69
N LEU A 18 -15.21 -11.06 -42.59
CA LEU A 18 -16.43 -11.22 -43.39
C LEU A 18 -16.33 -12.38 -44.39
N GLU A 19 -15.16 -12.60 -44.97
CA GLU A 19 -14.92 -13.69 -45.90
C GLU A 19 -14.94 -15.05 -45.20
N LYS A 20 -14.35 -15.12 -44.01
CA LYS A 20 -14.31 -16.33 -43.18
C LYS A 20 -15.55 -16.50 -42.29
N PHE A 21 -16.54 -15.60 -42.41
CA PHE A 21 -17.76 -15.66 -41.61
C PHE A 21 -18.60 -16.88 -42.01
N PRO A 22 -19.15 -17.65 -41.05
CA PRO A 22 -19.91 -18.85 -41.36
C PRO A 22 -21.14 -18.55 -42.22
N THR A 23 -21.30 -19.33 -43.28
CA THR A 23 -22.48 -19.26 -44.15
C THR A 23 -23.62 -20.13 -43.59
N PRO A 24 -24.89 -19.76 -43.83
CA PRO A 24 -26.02 -20.57 -43.39
C PRO A 24 -26.01 -21.95 -44.07
N THR A 25 -25.88 -23.00 -43.26
CA THR A 25 -25.89 -24.39 -43.75
C THR A 25 -27.29 -24.77 -44.22
N LYS A 26 -27.45 -25.13 -45.50
CA LYS A 26 -28.75 -25.55 -46.06
C LYS A 26 -29.21 -26.94 -45.55
N ASN A 27 -28.29 -27.79 -45.10
CA ASN A 27 -28.52 -29.22 -44.84
C ASN A 27 -28.31 -29.68 -43.38
N ALA A 28 -28.23 -28.78 -42.40
CA ALA A 28 -28.10 -29.19 -41.01
C ALA A 28 -29.47 -29.64 -40.45
N ASN A 29 -29.57 -30.91 -40.06
CA ASN A 29 -30.81 -31.53 -39.52
C ASN A 29 -31.36 -30.83 -38.27
N LYS A 30 -30.64 -29.88 -37.65
CA LYS A 30 -31.15 -28.99 -36.60
C LYS A 30 -30.64 -27.56 -36.80
N LYS A 31 -31.56 -26.63 -37.03
CA LYS A 31 -31.27 -25.18 -37.03
C LYS A 31 -31.19 -24.70 -35.57
N VAL A 32 -30.13 -23.98 -35.26
CA VAL A 32 -29.83 -23.39 -33.96
C VAL A 32 -29.97 -21.89 -34.09
N THR A 33 -30.89 -21.36 -33.31
CA THR A 33 -31.19 -19.94 -33.23
C THR A 33 -30.50 -19.32 -32.01
N ILE A 34 -30.49 -17.98 -31.94
CA ILE A 34 -29.99 -17.26 -30.76
C ILE A 34 -30.90 -17.54 -29.55
N ASP A 35 -32.20 -17.73 -29.78
CA ASP A 35 -33.18 -18.01 -28.74
C ASP A 35 -32.93 -19.41 -28.14
N ASP A 36 -32.68 -20.42 -28.97
CA ASP A 36 -32.32 -21.78 -28.49
C ASP A 36 -31.08 -21.75 -27.58
N MET A 37 -30.12 -20.85 -27.86
CA MET A 37 -28.90 -20.68 -27.05
C MET A 37 -29.12 -19.91 -25.74
N LEU A 38 -30.14 -19.05 -25.68
CA LEU A 38 -30.56 -18.37 -24.47
C LEU A 38 -31.35 -19.32 -23.55
N GLU A 39 -32.15 -20.21 -24.14
CA GLU A 39 -32.89 -21.23 -23.40
C GLU A 39 -31.96 -22.34 -22.88
N SER A 40 -30.85 -22.60 -23.57
CA SER A 40 -29.84 -23.59 -23.16
C SER A 40 -28.83 -23.07 -22.13
N ILE A 41 -29.05 -21.91 -21.51
CA ILE A 41 -28.18 -21.41 -20.43
C ILE A 41 -28.26 -22.39 -19.26
N PRO A 42 -27.12 -22.92 -18.77
CA PRO A 42 -27.14 -23.85 -17.65
C PRO A 42 -27.78 -23.17 -16.43
N THR A 43 -28.93 -23.70 -16.03
CA THR A 43 -29.63 -23.40 -14.77
C THR A 43 -29.21 -24.43 -13.73
N GLU A 44 -29.22 -24.07 -12.44
CA GLU A 44 -28.75 -24.95 -11.35
C GLU A 44 -29.32 -26.37 -11.50
N GLY A 45 -28.43 -27.35 -11.75
CA GLY A 45 -28.77 -28.76 -11.91
C GLY A 45 -28.91 -29.30 -13.33
N LYS A 46 -28.88 -28.48 -14.40
CA LYS A 46 -28.87 -28.96 -15.80
C LYS A 46 -27.59 -28.54 -16.54
N PRO A 47 -26.79 -29.49 -17.05
CA PRO A 47 -25.64 -29.16 -17.87
C PRO A 47 -26.11 -28.48 -19.17
N ALA A 48 -25.32 -27.52 -19.66
CA ALA A 48 -25.61 -26.81 -20.90
C ALA A 48 -25.81 -27.82 -22.04
N ALA A 49 -26.96 -27.78 -22.70
CA ALA A 49 -27.23 -28.62 -23.86
C ALA A 49 -26.28 -28.22 -24.99
N ASN A 50 -25.21 -28.99 -25.18
CA ASN A 50 -24.15 -28.84 -26.18
C ASN A 50 -23.32 -27.54 -26.08
N PRO A 51 -22.24 -27.51 -25.27
CA PRO A 51 -21.42 -26.31 -25.07
C PRO A 51 -20.71 -25.80 -26.33
N LYS A 52 -20.62 -26.60 -27.42
CA LYS A 52 -19.91 -26.25 -28.66
C LYS A 52 -20.82 -25.72 -29.78
N GLN A 53 -22.12 -25.63 -29.55
CA GLN A 53 -23.09 -25.30 -30.59
C GLN A 53 -23.06 -23.79 -30.92
N ARG A 54 -23.16 -23.44 -32.20
CA ARG A 54 -23.06 -22.05 -32.71
C ARG A 54 -24.29 -21.65 -33.50
N PRO A 55 -24.50 -20.33 -33.69
CA PRO A 55 -25.30 -19.72 -34.70
C PRO A 55 -25.41 -20.45 -36.03
N ASN A 56 -26.50 -21.07 -36.48
CA ASN A 56 -26.54 -21.54 -37.88
C ASN A 56 -27.77 -21.05 -38.68
N SER A 57 -28.79 -20.52 -37.99
CA SER A 57 -29.95 -19.95 -38.66
C SER A 57 -29.57 -18.69 -39.45
N PRO A 58 -30.04 -18.51 -40.71
CA PRO A 58 -29.72 -17.34 -41.52
C PRO A 58 -29.96 -16.00 -40.81
N ARG A 59 -31.11 -15.87 -40.12
CA ARG A 59 -31.47 -14.65 -39.38
C ARG A 59 -30.55 -14.40 -38.19
N SER A 60 -30.11 -15.46 -37.53
CA SER A 60 -29.17 -15.34 -36.41
C SER A 60 -27.79 -14.91 -36.89
N LEU A 61 -27.35 -15.46 -38.03
CA LEU A 61 -26.09 -15.08 -38.66
C LEU A 61 -26.12 -13.64 -39.17
N GLU A 62 -27.24 -13.18 -39.72
CA GLU A 62 -27.45 -11.79 -40.11
C GLU A 62 -27.43 -10.83 -38.91
N ALA A 63 -28.09 -11.18 -37.81
CA ALA A 63 -28.00 -10.42 -36.55
C ALA A 63 -26.54 -10.35 -36.03
N CYS A 64 -25.78 -11.44 -36.15
CA CYS A 64 -24.35 -11.44 -35.83
C CYS A 64 -23.54 -10.51 -36.73
N LEU A 65 -23.79 -10.51 -38.05
CA LEU A 65 -23.11 -9.64 -39.02
C LEU A 65 -23.41 -8.16 -38.77
N THR A 66 -24.67 -7.81 -38.53
CA THR A 66 -25.11 -6.42 -38.28
C THR A 66 -24.48 -5.82 -37.02
N LEU A 67 -24.32 -6.61 -35.96
CA LEU A 67 -23.63 -6.21 -34.72
C LEU A 67 -22.11 -6.43 -34.75
N GLY A 68 -21.57 -7.11 -35.78
CA GLY A 68 -20.15 -7.47 -35.85
C GLY A 68 -19.71 -8.45 -34.76
N ILE A 69 -20.62 -9.28 -34.25
CA ILE A 69 -20.35 -10.30 -33.23
C ILE A 69 -20.04 -11.62 -33.93
N ASP A 70 -18.95 -12.27 -33.54
CA ASP A 70 -18.60 -13.59 -34.07
C ASP A 70 -19.42 -14.68 -33.35
N PRO A 71 -20.09 -15.61 -34.08
CA PRO A 71 -20.78 -16.76 -33.50
C PRO A 71 -19.94 -17.58 -32.51
N LYS A 72 -18.61 -17.61 -32.67
CA LYS A 72 -17.69 -18.28 -31.74
C LYS A 72 -17.68 -17.66 -30.33
N GLU A 73 -17.99 -16.38 -30.23
CA GLU A 73 -18.02 -15.63 -28.97
C GLU A 73 -19.28 -15.93 -28.14
N LEU A 74 -20.26 -16.66 -28.71
CA LEU A 74 -21.53 -17.01 -28.06
C LEU A 74 -21.52 -18.40 -27.42
N ILE A 75 -20.47 -19.17 -27.69
CA ILE A 75 -20.25 -20.53 -27.20
C ILE A 75 -20.05 -20.48 -25.68
N TYR A 76 -20.81 -21.29 -24.94
CA TYR A 76 -20.62 -21.44 -23.50
C TYR A 76 -19.29 -22.18 -23.22
N ARG A 77 -18.52 -21.68 -22.27
CA ARG A 77 -17.24 -22.26 -21.86
C ARG A 77 -17.29 -22.47 -20.35
N PRO A 78 -17.10 -23.71 -19.86
CA PRO A 78 -17.22 -23.98 -18.44
C PRO A 78 -16.00 -23.45 -17.68
N LEU A 79 -16.06 -23.41 -16.34
CA LEU A 79 -15.04 -22.79 -15.49
C LEU A 79 -13.65 -23.39 -15.74
N GLU A 80 -13.58 -24.70 -15.98
CA GLU A 80 -12.35 -25.47 -16.22
C GLU A 80 -11.61 -24.99 -17.47
N TYR A 81 -12.32 -24.44 -18.46
CA TYR A 81 -11.69 -23.89 -19.67
C TYR A 81 -10.80 -22.68 -19.36
N PHE A 82 -11.09 -21.95 -18.27
CA PHE A 82 -10.32 -20.78 -17.85
C PHE A 82 -9.20 -21.10 -16.86
N ALA A 83 -9.04 -22.38 -16.49
CA ALA A 83 -7.93 -22.83 -15.66
C ALA A 83 -6.61 -22.58 -16.38
N SER A 84 -5.62 -22.04 -15.68
CA SER A 84 -4.26 -21.92 -16.19
C SER A 84 -3.30 -22.26 -15.05
N PRO A 85 -2.13 -22.88 -15.33
CA PRO A 85 -1.22 -23.34 -14.27
C PRO A 85 -0.78 -22.25 -13.28
N GLU A 86 -0.75 -20.99 -13.73
CA GLU A 86 -0.32 -19.83 -12.94
C GLU A 86 -1.47 -19.05 -12.27
N LEU A 87 -2.73 -19.50 -12.44
CA LEU A 87 -3.90 -18.72 -12.09
C LEU A 87 -4.62 -19.28 -10.86
N SER A 88 -4.77 -18.45 -9.83
CA SER A 88 -5.61 -18.75 -8.66
C SER A 88 -7.07 -18.98 -9.06
N GLU A 89 -7.76 -19.89 -8.36
CA GLU A 89 -9.19 -20.21 -8.56
C GLU A 89 -10.07 -18.95 -8.54
N ASN A 90 -9.76 -17.99 -7.66
CA ASN A 90 -10.47 -16.71 -7.59
C ASN A 90 -10.32 -15.90 -8.90
N LEU A 91 -9.12 -15.85 -9.46
CA LEU A 91 -8.86 -15.15 -10.72
C LEU A 91 -9.48 -15.88 -11.91
N GLN A 92 -9.52 -17.21 -11.87
CA GLN A 92 -10.22 -18.04 -12.85
C GLN A 92 -11.73 -17.76 -12.84
N ARG A 93 -12.36 -17.73 -11.66
CA ARG A 93 -13.77 -17.34 -11.49
C ARG A 93 -14.04 -15.95 -12.06
N MET A 94 -13.20 -14.96 -11.75
CA MET A 94 -13.35 -13.61 -12.34
C MET A 94 -13.30 -13.60 -13.88
N LYS A 95 -12.44 -14.42 -14.51
CA LYS A 95 -12.40 -14.54 -15.97
C LYS A 95 -13.69 -15.17 -16.52
N PHE A 96 -14.16 -16.24 -15.87
CA PHE A 96 -15.40 -16.93 -16.23
C PHE A 96 -16.61 -16.00 -16.10
N ASP A 97 -16.80 -15.36 -14.95
CA ASP A 97 -17.93 -14.44 -14.69
C ASP A 97 -17.95 -13.30 -15.72
N LYS A 98 -16.77 -12.78 -16.06
CA LYS A 98 -16.66 -11.72 -17.07
C LYS A 98 -16.93 -12.23 -18.48
N PHE A 99 -16.50 -13.43 -18.83
CA PHE A 99 -16.82 -14.06 -20.11
C PHE A 99 -18.32 -14.32 -20.23
N GLU A 100 -18.92 -14.90 -19.20
CA GLU A 100 -20.32 -15.32 -19.18
C GLU A 100 -21.27 -14.12 -19.18
N SER A 101 -20.99 -13.09 -18.38
CA SER A 101 -21.74 -11.83 -18.43
C SER A 101 -21.71 -11.19 -19.82
N LEU A 102 -20.54 -11.14 -20.47
CA LEU A 102 -20.42 -10.63 -21.84
C LEU A 102 -21.16 -11.50 -22.86
N ARG A 103 -21.12 -12.83 -22.71
CA ARG A 103 -21.83 -13.78 -23.58
C ARG A 103 -23.34 -13.55 -23.49
N VAL A 104 -23.88 -13.48 -22.29
CA VAL A 104 -25.31 -13.22 -22.03
C VAL A 104 -25.72 -11.84 -22.58
N ASP A 105 -24.92 -10.79 -22.34
CA ASP A 105 -25.18 -9.45 -22.86
C ASP A 105 -25.22 -9.42 -24.40
N ARG A 106 -24.35 -10.18 -25.05
CA ARG A 106 -24.31 -10.31 -26.52
C ARG A 106 -25.51 -11.06 -27.04
N LEU A 107 -25.88 -12.18 -26.42
CA LEU A 107 -27.07 -12.94 -26.78
C LEU A 107 -28.34 -12.07 -26.68
N LYS A 108 -28.48 -11.28 -25.61
CA LYS A 108 -29.60 -10.32 -25.46
C LYS A 108 -29.65 -9.28 -26.57
N LYS A 109 -28.50 -8.68 -26.92
CA LYS A 109 -28.41 -7.73 -28.04
C LYS A 109 -28.74 -8.38 -29.38
N LEU A 110 -28.26 -9.60 -29.59
CA LEU A 110 -28.54 -10.37 -30.81
C LEU A 110 -30.00 -10.79 -30.92
N GLN A 111 -30.65 -11.12 -29.81
CA GLN A 111 -32.09 -11.40 -29.77
C GLN A 111 -32.90 -10.20 -30.23
N ALA A 112 -32.58 -9.00 -29.72
CA ALA A 112 -33.22 -7.76 -30.12
C ALA A 112 -33.03 -7.46 -31.63
N GLU A 113 -31.82 -7.63 -32.16
CA GLU A 113 -31.54 -7.43 -33.59
C GLU A 113 -32.17 -8.52 -34.48
N ARG A 114 -32.19 -9.77 -34.04
CA ARG A 114 -32.90 -10.86 -34.74
C ARG A 114 -34.39 -10.54 -34.89
N GLY A 115 -35.01 -9.98 -33.85
CA GLY A 115 -36.38 -9.46 -33.90
C GLY A 115 -36.56 -8.39 -34.97
N ARG A 116 -35.62 -7.43 -35.06
CA ARG A 116 -35.64 -6.36 -36.08
C ARG A 116 -35.50 -6.91 -37.49
N VAL A 117 -34.54 -7.80 -37.74
CA VAL A 117 -34.36 -8.47 -39.04
C VAL A 117 -35.65 -9.18 -39.49
N SER A 118 -36.36 -9.83 -38.57
CA SER A 118 -37.63 -10.50 -38.86
C SER A 118 -38.77 -9.53 -39.25
N THR A 119 -38.74 -8.28 -38.79
CA THR A 119 -39.74 -7.26 -39.16
C THR A 119 -39.40 -6.54 -40.47
N SER A 120 -38.11 -6.28 -40.73
CA SER A 120 -37.68 -5.61 -41.97
C SER A 120 -37.88 -6.47 -43.23
N SER A 121 -37.70 -7.79 -43.11
CA SER A 121 -37.94 -8.73 -44.22
C SER A 121 -39.41 -8.85 -44.62
N LYS A 122 -40.36 -8.54 -43.72
CA LYS A 122 -41.79 -8.53 -44.04
C LYS A 122 -42.28 -7.21 -44.66
N THR A 123 -41.57 -6.11 -44.45
CA THR A 123 -42.01 -4.77 -44.89
C THR A 123 -41.49 -4.37 -46.28
N PHE A 124 -40.55 -5.12 -46.86
CA PHE A 124 -40.02 -4.85 -48.20
C PHE A 124 -40.80 -5.46 -49.36
N VAL A 125 -41.84 -6.26 -49.09
CA VAL A 125 -42.62 -6.95 -50.15
C VAL A 125 -43.92 -6.23 -50.55
N SER A 126 -44.25 -5.06 -49.96
CA SER A 126 -45.53 -4.39 -50.20
C SER A 126 -45.45 -2.99 -50.83
N SER A 127 -44.28 -2.53 -51.30
CA SER A 127 -44.10 -1.15 -51.82
C SER A 127 -43.73 -1.06 -53.31
N SER A 128 -43.84 -2.13 -54.10
CA SER A 128 -43.57 -2.11 -55.55
C SER A 128 -44.81 -1.83 -56.43
N LYS A 129 -45.86 -1.18 -55.89
CA LYS A 129 -46.95 -0.57 -56.67
C LYS A 129 -46.67 0.91 -56.91
N SER A 130 -45.85 1.25 -57.92
CA SER A 130 -45.95 2.51 -58.69
C SER A 130 -44.81 2.63 -59.71
N SER A 131 -44.80 1.80 -60.75
CA SER A 131 -43.91 1.98 -61.92
C SER A 131 -44.68 2.41 -63.19
N SER A 132 -45.86 3.02 -63.05
CA SER A 132 -46.68 3.49 -64.18
C SER A 132 -46.51 4.97 -64.53
N SER A 133 -45.61 5.72 -63.86
CA SER A 133 -45.56 7.19 -63.99
C SER A 133 -44.53 7.74 -64.99
N VAL A 134 -43.78 6.88 -65.71
CA VAL A 134 -42.74 7.35 -66.65
C VAL A 134 -43.33 7.73 -68.03
N ASN A 135 -44.54 7.28 -68.36
CA ASN A 135 -45.19 7.56 -69.65
C ASN A 135 -46.00 8.88 -69.70
N ARG A 136 -46.14 9.63 -68.59
CA ARG A 136 -46.89 10.90 -68.58
C ARG A 136 -46.04 12.16 -68.80
N VAL A 137 -44.73 12.06 -68.63
CA VAL A 137 -43.83 13.25 -68.69
C VAL A 137 -43.49 13.63 -70.14
N LEU A 138 -43.74 12.76 -71.12
CA LEU A 138 -43.31 12.99 -72.51
C LEU A 138 -44.34 13.74 -73.40
N ASN A 139 -45.57 13.97 -72.93
CA ASN A 139 -46.66 14.54 -73.74
C ASN A 139 -47.11 15.96 -73.30
N SER A 140 -46.39 16.63 -72.40
CA SER A 140 -46.80 17.93 -71.83
C SER A 140 -45.89 19.10 -72.20
N LEU A 141 -45.14 19.00 -73.31
CA LEU A 141 -44.16 20.00 -73.72
C LEU A 141 -44.57 20.68 -75.02
N GLU A 142 -45.67 21.44 -75.00
CA GLU A 142 -45.94 22.44 -76.03
C GLU A 142 -46.29 23.79 -75.41
N SER A 143 -45.33 24.71 -75.52
CA SER A 143 -45.44 26.18 -75.54
C SER A 143 -45.76 27.00 -74.28
N SER A 144 -46.15 26.43 -73.12
CA SER A 144 -46.31 27.22 -71.87
C SER A 144 -45.33 26.87 -70.73
N ASP A 145 -44.55 25.79 -70.87
CA ASP A 145 -43.76 25.20 -69.77
C ASP A 145 -42.34 25.80 -69.64
N MET A 146 -41.88 26.62 -70.60
CA MET A 146 -40.51 27.16 -70.57
C MET A 146 -40.30 28.17 -69.45
N ILE A 147 -41.31 29.01 -69.17
CA ILE A 147 -41.28 30.02 -68.09
C ILE A 147 -41.43 29.36 -66.71
N GLU A 148 -42.22 28.28 -66.60
CA GLU A 148 -42.33 27.51 -65.37
C GLU A 148 -41.07 26.67 -65.09
N LEU A 149 -40.40 26.17 -66.14
CA LEU A 149 -39.09 25.54 -66.01
C LEU A 149 -38.01 26.54 -65.56
N GLU A 150 -38.04 27.78 -66.06
CA GLU A 150 -37.15 28.86 -65.63
C GLU A 150 -37.36 29.22 -64.15
N LYS A 151 -38.62 29.31 -63.72
CA LYS A 151 -38.99 29.56 -62.31
C LYS A 151 -38.58 28.40 -61.39
N LYS A 152 -38.78 27.15 -61.82
CA LYS A 152 -38.28 25.95 -61.11
C LYS A 152 -36.75 25.90 -61.08
N ARG A 153 -36.06 26.37 -62.13
CA ARG A 153 -34.59 26.48 -62.15
C ARG A 153 -34.10 27.49 -61.13
N LEU A 154 -34.73 28.66 -61.07
CA LEU A 154 -34.42 29.69 -60.08
C LEU A 154 -34.72 29.21 -58.66
N GLU A 155 -35.85 28.53 -58.43
CA GLU A 155 -36.19 27.96 -57.12
C GLU A 155 -35.20 26.86 -56.69
N VAL A 156 -34.72 26.04 -57.62
CA VAL A 156 -33.68 25.04 -57.35
C VAL A 156 -32.34 25.70 -57.01
N VAL A 157 -31.97 26.79 -57.69
CA VAL A 157 -30.77 27.57 -57.37
C VAL A 157 -30.92 28.24 -56.01
N GLN A 158 -32.08 28.80 -55.69
CA GLN A 158 -32.38 29.44 -54.40
C GLN A 158 -32.38 28.44 -53.25
N ARG A 159 -32.96 27.25 -53.43
CA ARG A 159 -32.88 26.14 -52.45
C ARG A 159 -31.46 25.62 -52.28
N ARG A 160 -30.65 25.62 -53.33
CA ARG A 160 -29.25 25.23 -53.26
C ARG A 160 -28.45 26.24 -52.44
N GLN A 161 -28.64 27.53 -52.71
CA GLN A 161 -28.03 28.61 -51.93
C GLN A 161 -28.51 28.61 -50.47
N GLN A 162 -29.79 28.36 -50.20
CA GLN A 162 -30.31 28.21 -48.83
C GLN A 162 -29.69 27.01 -48.11
N LYS A 163 -29.52 25.86 -48.79
CA LYS A 163 -28.85 24.70 -48.20
C LYS A 163 -27.37 24.95 -47.96
N GLU A 164 -26.68 25.66 -48.84
CA GLU A 164 -25.27 26.05 -48.65
C GLU A 164 -25.11 27.02 -47.47
N LEU A 165 -26.02 28.01 -47.34
CA LEU A 165 -26.12 28.90 -46.17
C LEU A 165 -26.41 28.13 -44.89
N GLU A 166 -27.36 27.20 -44.90
CA GLU A 166 -27.71 26.36 -43.77
C GLU A 166 -26.55 25.44 -43.37
N GLN A 167 -25.78 24.94 -44.34
CA GLN A 167 -24.61 24.10 -44.12
C GLN A 167 -23.44 24.92 -43.52
N LEU A 168 -23.24 26.16 -43.98
CA LEU A 168 -22.31 27.14 -43.39
C LEU A 168 -22.71 27.51 -41.96
N LEU A 169 -23.98 27.78 -41.72
CA LEU A 169 -24.51 28.15 -40.40
C LEU A 169 -24.42 26.98 -39.41
N ASN A 170 -24.68 25.76 -39.87
CA ASN A 170 -24.47 24.54 -39.09
C ASN A 170 -22.99 24.27 -38.80
N TYR A 171 -22.10 24.61 -39.73
CA TYR A 171 -20.64 24.51 -39.51
C TYR A 171 -20.16 25.54 -38.48
N GLU A 172 -20.61 26.78 -38.57
CA GLU A 172 -20.30 27.86 -37.62
C GLU A 172 -20.82 27.51 -36.22
N LYS A 173 -22.07 27.05 -36.12
CA LYS A 173 -22.69 26.60 -34.86
C LYS A 173 -21.91 25.45 -34.23
N ARG A 174 -21.54 24.43 -35.01
CA ARG A 174 -20.76 23.28 -34.52
C ARG A 174 -19.35 23.67 -34.10
N ARG A 175 -18.74 24.64 -34.78
CA ARG A 175 -17.44 25.23 -34.41
C ARG A 175 -17.53 26.00 -33.09
N GLN A 176 -18.60 26.75 -32.88
CA GLN A 176 -18.86 27.48 -31.65
C GLN A 176 -19.15 26.55 -30.46
N GLU A 177 -19.96 25.51 -30.66
CA GLU A 177 -20.20 24.47 -29.66
C GLU A 177 -18.90 23.75 -29.25
N LEU A 178 -18.01 23.46 -30.21
CA LEU A 178 -16.70 22.87 -29.91
C LEU A 178 -15.83 23.81 -29.05
N LYS A 179 -15.80 25.10 -29.39
CA LYS A 179 -15.07 26.12 -28.62
C LYS A 179 -15.62 26.26 -27.20
N GLU A 180 -16.94 26.27 -27.03
CA GLU A 180 -17.57 26.33 -25.71
C GLU A 180 -17.32 25.06 -24.89
N GLN A 181 -17.40 23.87 -25.50
CA GLN A 181 -17.09 22.62 -24.82
C GLN A 181 -15.61 22.54 -24.39
N ALA A 182 -14.69 23.02 -25.22
CA ALA A 182 -13.27 23.13 -24.87
C ALA A 182 -13.07 24.13 -23.71
N ALA A 183 -13.68 25.31 -23.77
CA ALA A 183 -13.61 26.31 -22.70
C ALA A 183 -14.19 25.81 -21.38
N LYS A 184 -15.33 25.09 -21.40
CA LYS A 184 -15.93 24.46 -20.21
C LYS A 184 -15.02 23.39 -19.62
N LYS A 185 -14.41 22.54 -20.45
CA LYS A 185 -13.45 21.51 -19.98
C LYS A 185 -12.19 22.13 -19.37
N MET A 186 -11.66 23.20 -19.96
CA MET A 186 -10.51 23.93 -19.41
C MET A 186 -10.84 24.57 -18.05
N LYS A 187 -11.98 25.26 -17.92
CA LYS A 187 -12.43 25.85 -16.64
C LYS A 187 -12.67 24.79 -15.55
N GLU A 188 -13.25 23.65 -15.92
CA GLU A 188 -13.48 22.54 -14.98
C GLU A 188 -12.15 21.91 -14.52
N GLN A 189 -11.18 21.72 -15.42
CA GLN A 189 -9.84 21.25 -15.06
C GLN A 189 -9.09 22.25 -14.18
N GLU A 190 -9.20 23.54 -14.48
CA GLU A 190 -8.59 24.60 -13.67
C GLU A 190 -9.21 24.68 -12.27
N ARG A 191 -10.54 24.56 -12.13
CA ARG A 191 -11.20 24.46 -10.82
C ARG A 191 -10.75 23.23 -10.03
N ARG A 192 -10.56 22.08 -10.68
CA ARG A 192 -10.05 20.86 -10.02
C ARG A 192 -8.60 21.02 -9.57
N MET A 193 -7.76 21.63 -10.40
CA MET A 193 -6.37 21.96 -10.08
C MET A 193 -6.28 22.94 -8.89
N GLN A 194 -7.08 24.00 -8.90
CA GLN A 194 -7.14 24.97 -7.81
C GLN A 194 -7.67 24.33 -6.51
N ALA A 195 -8.72 23.50 -6.58
CA ALA A 195 -9.22 22.77 -5.42
C ALA A 195 -8.18 21.79 -4.85
N GLN A 196 -7.43 21.10 -5.72
CA GLN A 196 -6.36 20.21 -5.30
C GLN A 196 -5.18 20.97 -4.68
N LYS A 197 -4.83 22.15 -5.22
CA LYS A 197 -3.81 23.04 -4.66
C LYS A 197 -4.21 23.57 -3.28
N ALA A 198 -5.44 24.05 -3.13
CA ALA A 198 -5.98 24.52 -1.85
C ALA A 198 -6.03 23.40 -0.79
N MET A 199 -6.37 22.16 -1.18
CA MET A 199 -6.32 21.01 -0.26
C MET A 199 -4.89 20.63 0.15
N ARG A 200 -3.90 20.80 -0.74
CA ARG A 200 -2.48 20.59 -0.41
C ARG A 200 -1.97 21.66 0.53
N GLU A 201 -2.27 22.94 0.25
CA GLU A 201 -1.91 24.06 1.12
C GLU A 201 -2.52 23.91 2.52
N LYS A 202 -3.80 23.50 2.63
CA LYS A 202 -4.42 23.21 3.94
C LYS A 202 -3.69 22.12 4.70
N ARG A 203 -3.40 20.97 4.06
CA ARG A 203 -2.64 19.88 4.70
C ARG A 203 -1.23 20.30 5.11
N GLU A 204 -0.57 21.13 4.31
CA GLU A 204 0.76 21.64 4.62
C GLU A 204 0.73 22.63 5.79
N THR A 205 -0.26 23.51 5.86
CA THR A 205 -0.46 24.40 7.01
C THR A 205 -0.80 23.62 8.29
N GLU A 206 -1.67 22.62 8.21
CA GLU A 206 -2.01 21.74 9.34
C GLU A 206 -0.78 20.94 9.81
N TRP A 207 0.04 20.46 8.87
CA TRP A 207 1.29 19.77 9.18
C TRP A 207 2.32 20.71 9.84
N GLN A 208 2.46 21.95 9.36
CA GLN A 208 3.35 22.95 9.96
C GLN A 208 2.88 23.39 11.35
N ILE A 209 1.58 23.54 11.57
CA ILE A 209 1.00 23.84 12.90
C ILE A 209 1.24 22.66 13.85
N GLY A 210 0.98 21.42 13.42
CA GLY A 210 1.20 20.23 14.24
C GLY A 210 2.68 19.89 14.49
N MET A 211 3.60 20.40 13.66
CA MET A 211 5.05 20.35 13.90
C MET A 211 5.45 21.36 14.96
N ARG A 212 4.99 22.62 14.84
CA ARG A 212 5.23 23.67 15.84
C ARG A 212 4.66 23.30 17.20
N GLU A 213 3.49 22.66 17.26
CA GLU A 213 2.88 22.22 18.50
C GLU A 213 3.67 21.09 19.19
N ARG A 214 4.17 20.11 18.42
CA ARG A 214 5.05 19.05 18.94
C ARG A 214 6.41 19.57 19.39
N GLU A 215 6.96 20.55 18.70
CA GLU A 215 8.21 21.22 19.07
C GLU A 215 8.03 22.06 20.35
N LEU A 216 6.91 22.78 20.48
CA LEU A 216 6.57 23.53 21.68
C LEU A 216 6.30 22.61 22.89
N GLN A 217 5.71 21.44 22.68
CA GLN A 217 5.51 20.44 23.74
C GLN A 217 6.84 19.83 24.22
N ARG A 218 7.74 19.46 23.30
CA ARG A 218 9.08 18.97 23.66
C ARG A 218 9.89 20.03 24.40
N ALA A 219 9.85 21.28 23.94
CA ALA A 219 10.55 22.38 24.59
C ALA A 219 10.02 22.65 26.01
N LYS A 220 8.71 22.52 26.25
CA LYS A 220 8.12 22.65 27.59
C LYS A 220 8.50 21.51 28.53
N GLU A 221 8.55 20.28 28.02
CA GLU A 221 8.99 19.12 28.82
C GLU A 221 10.49 19.20 29.16
N GLU A 222 11.32 19.62 28.20
CA GLU A 222 12.75 19.83 28.38
C GLU A 222 13.04 20.95 29.39
N GLN A 223 12.33 22.08 29.32
CA GLN A 223 12.43 23.16 30.32
C GLN A 223 11.98 22.72 31.72
N ARG A 224 10.97 21.82 31.82
CA ARG A 224 10.53 21.29 33.12
C ARG A 224 11.59 20.39 33.74
N LEU A 225 12.18 19.49 32.94
CA LEU A 225 13.25 18.59 33.37
C LEU A 225 14.52 19.37 33.74
N GLU A 226 14.86 20.42 32.99
CA GLU A 226 16.00 21.28 33.29
C GLU A 226 15.77 22.10 34.57
N ALA A 227 14.56 22.61 34.80
CA ALA A 227 14.18 23.29 36.04
C ALA A 227 14.21 22.36 37.26
N GLU A 228 13.71 21.12 37.12
CA GLU A 228 13.78 20.09 38.15
C GLU A 228 15.24 19.71 38.46
N ALA A 229 16.08 19.52 37.43
CA ALA A 229 17.50 19.24 37.59
C ALA A 229 18.26 20.40 38.27
N LYS A 230 17.95 21.64 37.89
CA LYS A 230 18.55 22.84 38.49
C LYS A 230 18.13 23.03 39.95
N ALA A 231 16.87 22.74 40.29
CA ALA A 231 16.39 22.76 41.67
C ALA A 231 17.08 21.71 42.54
N LEU A 232 17.28 20.51 42.00
CA LEU A 232 17.95 19.40 42.69
C LEU A 232 19.46 19.66 42.87
N ALA A 233 20.09 20.31 41.89
CA ALA A 233 21.49 20.76 42.00
C ALA A 233 21.65 21.91 43.02
N GLN A 234 20.70 22.86 43.08
CA GLN A 234 20.70 23.92 44.09
C GLN A 234 20.46 23.40 45.51
N GLN A 235 19.61 22.39 45.68
CA GLN A 235 19.42 21.72 46.97
C GLN A 235 20.69 21.01 47.42
N LYS A 236 21.33 20.22 46.53
CA LYS A 236 22.60 19.55 46.83
C LYS A 236 23.71 20.54 47.18
N TYR A 237 23.84 21.65 46.45
CA TYR A 237 24.82 22.70 46.76
C TYR A 237 24.56 23.39 48.11
N ARG A 238 23.28 23.60 48.47
CA ARG A 238 22.91 24.14 49.80
C ARG A 238 23.21 23.17 50.92
N GLU A 239 22.94 21.87 50.73
CA GLU A 239 23.25 20.82 51.70
C GLU A 239 24.76 20.65 51.88
N GLU A 240 25.53 20.69 50.79
CA GLU A 240 26.99 20.61 50.81
C GLU A 240 27.64 21.82 51.50
N MET A 241 27.15 23.04 51.23
CA MET A 241 27.60 24.25 51.91
C MET A 241 27.24 24.27 53.41
N ALA A 242 26.07 23.74 53.78
CA ALA A 242 25.66 23.60 55.18
C ALA A 242 26.46 22.52 55.92
N ALA A 243 26.81 21.42 55.25
CA ALA A 243 27.68 20.38 55.79
C ALA A 243 29.11 20.90 56.03
N ASN A 244 29.66 21.64 55.06
CA ASN A 244 31.00 22.23 55.15
C ASN A 244 31.08 23.33 56.24
N GLN A 245 30.01 24.11 56.45
CA GLN A 245 29.93 25.05 57.56
C GLN A 245 29.89 24.36 58.93
N LYS A 246 29.10 23.29 59.08
CA LYS A 246 29.06 22.49 60.31
C LYS A 246 30.38 21.77 60.58
N GLU A 247 31.09 21.33 59.55
CA GLU A 247 32.41 20.71 59.68
C GLU A 247 33.45 21.73 60.16
N ARG A 248 33.47 22.94 59.58
CA ARG A 248 34.34 24.05 60.03
C ARG A 248 34.04 24.52 61.45
N GLU A 249 32.77 24.55 61.87
CA GLU A 249 32.40 24.88 63.25
C GLU A 249 32.83 23.79 64.26
N ASN A 250 32.70 22.52 63.88
CA ASN A 250 33.16 21.39 64.69
C ASN A 250 34.69 21.30 64.76
N GLU A 251 35.39 21.73 63.71
CA GLU A 251 36.85 21.81 63.68
C GLU A 251 37.37 22.98 64.54
N LYS A 252 36.69 24.13 64.51
CA LYS A 252 36.94 25.25 65.43
C LYS A 252 36.64 24.89 66.90
N ARG A 253 35.58 24.13 67.18
CA ARG A 253 35.30 23.61 68.55
C ARG A 253 36.39 22.66 69.03
N ARG A 254 36.90 21.78 68.17
CA ARG A 254 38.01 20.87 68.50
C ARG A 254 39.32 21.62 68.74
N GLN A 255 39.60 22.67 67.97
CA GLN A 255 40.79 23.51 68.15
C GLN A 255 40.71 24.36 69.43
N TYR A 256 39.53 24.89 69.77
CA TYR A 256 39.32 25.64 71.02
C TYR A 256 39.43 24.74 72.25
N GLU A 257 38.90 23.51 72.20
CA GLU A 257 39.02 22.53 73.29
C GLU A 257 40.46 22.02 73.47
N ALA A 258 41.23 21.86 72.39
CA ALA A 258 42.64 21.52 72.45
C ALA A 258 43.50 22.67 73.01
N HIS A 259 43.19 23.93 72.65
CA HIS A 259 43.89 25.11 73.18
C HIS A 259 43.63 25.33 74.68
N LEU A 260 42.41 25.07 75.16
CA LEU A 260 42.08 25.16 76.59
C LEU A 260 42.84 24.12 77.44
N ARG A 261 42.99 22.88 76.92
CA ARG A 261 43.75 21.81 77.58
C ARG A 261 45.26 22.06 77.58
N GLU A 262 45.80 22.78 76.59
CA GLU A 262 47.22 23.18 76.56
C GLU A 262 47.51 24.33 77.54
N GLN A 263 46.60 25.31 77.68
CA GLN A 263 46.72 26.39 78.68
C GLN A 263 46.62 25.89 80.14
N GLU A 264 45.80 24.87 80.42
CA GLU A 264 45.76 24.22 81.74
C GLU A 264 47.04 23.42 82.07
N ARG A 265 47.72 22.89 81.05
CA ARG A 265 49.00 22.18 81.22
C ARG A 265 50.15 23.15 81.54
N ILE A 266 50.14 24.32 80.90
CA ILE A 266 51.15 25.38 81.10
C ILE A 266 50.98 26.05 82.48
N ALA A 267 49.74 26.31 82.92
CA ALA A 267 49.46 26.90 84.24
C ALA A 267 49.86 25.97 85.41
N LYS A 268 49.69 24.65 85.26
CA LYS A 268 50.13 23.67 86.28
C LYS A 268 51.67 23.55 86.33
N ALA A 269 52.36 23.68 85.20
CA ALA A 269 53.82 23.65 85.15
C ALA A 269 54.48 24.90 85.78
N GLU A 270 53.88 26.08 85.64
CA GLU A 270 54.39 27.31 86.29
C GLU A 270 54.12 27.36 87.81
N TYR A 271 53.02 26.77 88.28
CA TYR A 271 52.70 26.69 89.72
C TYR A 271 53.70 25.79 90.48
N HIS A 272 54.12 24.66 89.89
CA HIS A 272 55.14 23.78 90.46
C HIS A 272 56.56 24.38 90.40
N ARG A 273 56.88 25.18 89.37
CA ARG A 273 58.19 25.85 89.24
C ARG A 273 58.39 26.93 90.32
N LYS A 274 57.37 27.74 90.62
CA LYS A 274 57.41 28.79 91.65
C LYS A 274 57.44 28.26 93.10
N GLN A 275 56.85 27.09 93.38
CA GLN A 275 56.93 26.47 94.70
C GLN A 275 58.26 25.76 94.98
N THR A 276 58.97 25.29 93.94
CA THR A 276 60.27 24.63 94.10
C THR A 276 61.42 25.64 94.29
N GLU A 277 61.25 26.87 93.79
CA GLU A 277 62.22 27.97 93.90
C GLU A 277 62.21 28.67 95.28
N SER A 278 61.06 28.65 95.99
CA SER A 278 60.93 29.19 97.35
C SER A 278 61.51 28.26 98.42
N ILE A 279 61.43 26.94 98.20
CA ILE A 279 61.86 25.91 99.18
C ILE A 279 63.38 25.68 99.16
N LEU A 280 64.07 26.01 98.06
CA LEU A 280 65.54 25.93 97.96
C LEU A 280 66.26 27.12 98.61
N LYS A 281 65.56 28.26 98.78
CA LYS A 281 66.11 29.51 99.32
C LYS A 281 66.11 29.55 100.86
N GLU A 282 65.24 28.79 101.51
CA GLU A 282 65.15 28.71 102.99
C GLU A 282 66.03 27.60 103.62
N GLN A 283 66.52 26.64 102.82
CA GLN A 283 67.41 25.58 103.32
C GLN A 283 68.90 25.98 103.33
N GLN A 284 69.28 27.12 102.73
CA GLN A 284 70.65 27.65 102.76
C GLN A 284 70.97 28.46 104.03
N ASP A 285 69.97 28.99 104.76
CA ASP A 285 70.19 29.85 105.94
C ASP A 285 70.18 29.09 107.29
N LEU A 286 69.70 27.83 107.32
CA LEU A 286 69.55 27.04 108.56
C LEU A 286 70.66 26.00 108.80
N ILE A 287 71.48 25.70 107.79
CA ILE A 287 72.62 24.76 107.89
C ILE A 287 73.89 25.46 108.44
N ALA A 288 73.98 26.78 108.31
CA ALA A 288 75.13 27.57 108.80
C ALA A 288 75.17 27.77 110.34
N ARG A 289 74.08 27.50 111.08
CA ARG A 289 73.98 27.85 112.53
C ARG A 289 74.01 26.67 113.51
N LYS A 290 73.91 25.41 113.06
CA LYS A 290 73.84 24.23 113.95
C LYS A 290 75.05 23.30 113.92
N GLN A 291 76.11 23.68 113.22
CA GLN A 291 77.31 22.85 113.03
C GLN A 291 78.52 23.21 113.92
N LYS A 292 78.38 24.08 114.94
CA LYS A 292 79.53 24.56 115.76
C LYS A 292 79.51 24.27 117.27
N GLU A 293 78.47 23.64 117.84
CA GLU A 293 78.37 23.56 119.32
C GLU A 293 78.28 22.15 119.94
N VAL A 294 78.11 21.08 119.15
CA VAL A 294 77.92 19.72 119.70
C VAL A 294 79.18 18.83 119.57
N THR A 295 80.23 19.30 118.92
CA THR A 295 81.47 18.53 118.67
C THR A 295 82.55 18.66 119.76
N GLN A 296 82.25 19.27 120.92
CA GLN A 296 83.26 19.54 121.98
C GLN A 296 83.06 18.83 123.33
N ARG A 297 82.16 17.83 123.50
CA ARG A 297 82.05 17.10 124.79
C ARG A 297 82.00 15.56 124.75
N ASP A 298 82.23 14.93 123.60
CA ASP A 298 82.12 13.46 123.44
C ASP A 298 83.45 12.68 123.43
N ALA A 299 84.53 13.21 124.04
CA ALA A 299 85.85 12.57 124.02
C ALA A 299 86.31 11.88 125.33
N GLU A 300 85.65 12.05 126.48
CA GLU A 300 86.24 11.62 127.78
C GLU A 300 85.63 10.37 128.45
N ARG A 301 84.60 9.69 127.90
CA ARG A 301 84.00 8.51 128.57
C ARG A 301 84.33 7.15 127.95
N LEU A 302 85.11 7.10 126.87
CA LEU A 302 85.44 5.85 126.19
C LEU A 302 86.45 4.97 126.95
N ALA A 303 87.11 5.49 128.00
CA ALA A 303 88.05 4.72 128.84
C ALA A 303 87.38 3.93 130.00
N HIS A 304 86.13 4.23 130.37
CA HIS A 304 85.40 3.46 131.39
C HIS A 304 84.80 2.14 130.82
N GLN A 305 84.87 1.95 129.49
CA GLN A 305 84.21 0.88 128.75
C GLN A 305 84.82 -0.54 128.88
N GLU A 306 85.97 -0.74 129.55
CA GLU A 306 86.52 -2.10 129.69
C GLU A 306 85.97 -2.89 130.90
N LYS A 307 85.56 -2.22 131.99
CA LYS A 307 84.94 -2.89 133.15
C LYS A 307 83.50 -3.36 132.89
N VAL A 308 82.88 -2.86 131.81
CA VAL A 308 81.61 -3.34 131.24
C VAL A 308 81.69 -4.77 130.69
N LYS A 309 82.86 -5.37 130.45
CA LYS A 309 82.88 -6.64 129.67
C LYS A 309 82.53 -7.91 130.44
N LYS A 310 82.94 -8.08 131.71
CA LYS A 310 82.78 -9.37 132.42
C LYS A 310 81.37 -9.59 133.01
N GLU A 311 80.73 -8.56 133.59
CA GLU A 311 79.36 -8.68 134.09
C GLU A 311 78.29 -8.76 132.98
N ARG A 312 78.59 -8.26 131.77
CA ARG A 312 77.72 -8.42 130.60
C ARG A 312 77.65 -9.85 130.05
N GLN A 313 78.69 -10.66 130.23
CA GLN A 313 78.72 -12.01 129.64
C GLN A 313 77.64 -12.93 130.22
N LEU A 314 77.42 -12.90 131.55
CA LEU A 314 76.36 -13.65 132.21
C LEU A 314 74.95 -13.17 131.83
N GLN A 315 74.74 -11.85 131.65
CA GLN A 315 73.47 -11.31 131.17
C GLN A 315 73.21 -11.60 129.67
N ASN A 316 74.28 -11.78 128.88
CA ASN A 316 74.17 -12.08 127.45
C ASN A 316 73.71 -13.52 127.20
N GLU A 317 74.12 -14.49 128.01
CA GLU A 317 73.68 -15.89 127.85
C GLU A 317 72.17 -16.05 128.10
N ALA A 318 71.63 -15.37 129.12
CA ALA A 318 70.18 -15.35 129.38
C ALA A 318 69.38 -14.65 128.27
N LYS A 319 69.94 -13.61 127.65
CA LYS A 319 69.33 -12.93 126.48
C LYS A 319 69.40 -13.79 125.22
N ARG A 320 70.44 -14.61 125.08
CA ARG A 320 70.63 -15.48 123.91
C ARG A 320 69.56 -16.58 123.82
N LYS A 321 69.22 -17.23 124.94
CA LYS A 321 68.13 -18.23 124.98
C LYS A 321 66.76 -17.64 124.60
N LYS A 322 66.42 -16.44 125.10
CA LYS A 322 65.18 -15.74 124.71
C LYS A 322 65.17 -15.24 123.25
N ALA A 323 66.35 -14.99 122.66
CA ALA A 323 66.46 -14.63 121.25
C ALA A 323 66.29 -15.87 120.33
N GLU A 324 66.82 -17.02 120.73
CA GLU A 324 66.68 -18.28 120.00
C GLU A 324 65.22 -18.74 119.92
N GLU A 325 64.42 -18.59 120.99
CA GLU A 325 62.98 -18.87 120.96
C GLU A 325 62.19 -17.91 120.03
N ARG A 326 62.58 -16.63 119.96
CA ARG A 326 61.98 -15.67 119.02
C ARG A 326 62.33 -16.01 117.57
N LEU A 327 63.56 -16.48 117.34
CA LEU A 327 64.01 -16.92 116.02
C LEU A 327 63.22 -18.15 115.54
N GLN A 328 62.99 -19.13 116.41
CA GLN A 328 62.18 -20.31 116.05
C GLN A 328 60.73 -19.95 115.69
N ARG A 329 60.07 -19.09 116.49
CA ARG A 329 58.70 -18.64 116.16
C ARG A 329 58.62 -17.87 114.84
N ALA A 330 59.64 -17.07 114.51
CA ALA A 330 59.70 -16.36 113.24
C ALA A 330 59.89 -17.32 112.04
N LEU A 331 60.70 -18.38 112.20
CA LEU A 331 60.91 -19.39 111.16
C LEU A 331 59.63 -20.18 110.86
N ASP A 332 58.87 -20.57 111.88
CA ASP A 332 57.62 -21.31 111.70
C ASP A 332 56.50 -20.47 111.07
N ALA A 333 56.42 -19.18 111.42
CA ALA A 333 55.51 -18.24 110.78
C ALA A 333 55.84 -18.04 109.29
N ASN A 334 57.12 -17.96 108.93
CA ASN A 334 57.55 -17.77 107.55
C ASN A 334 57.28 -19.01 106.67
N LYS A 335 57.47 -20.21 107.23
CA LYS A 335 57.11 -21.47 106.56
C LYS A 335 55.60 -21.55 106.24
N LYS A 336 54.72 -21.13 107.15
CA LYS A 336 53.26 -21.11 106.91
C LYS A 336 52.87 -20.11 105.80
N MET A 337 53.50 -18.94 105.76
CA MET A 337 53.26 -17.95 104.70
C MET A 337 53.69 -18.44 103.31
N LEU A 338 54.81 -19.18 103.22
CA LEU A 338 55.25 -19.77 101.95
C LEU A 338 54.28 -20.83 101.41
N LEU A 339 53.69 -21.65 102.30
CA LEU A 339 52.70 -22.66 101.89
C LEU A 339 51.40 -22.03 101.37
N LEU A 340 50.93 -20.94 101.98
CA LEU A 340 49.75 -20.21 101.49
C LEU A 340 50.00 -19.58 100.12
N LYS A 341 51.16 -18.92 99.94
CA LYS A 341 51.54 -18.35 98.63
C LYS A 341 51.64 -19.39 97.52
N ARG A 342 52.06 -20.61 97.83
CA ARG A 342 52.11 -21.71 96.85
C ARG A 342 50.71 -22.14 96.39
N ARG A 343 49.75 -22.27 97.31
CA ARG A 343 48.36 -22.64 96.97
C ARG A 343 47.67 -21.56 96.14
N GLU A 344 47.82 -20.29 96.52
CA GLU A 344 47.24 -19.16 95.77
C GLU A 344 47.79 -19.06 94.34
N TYR A 345 49.06 -19.41 94.14
CA TYR A 345 49.67 -19.47 92.80
C TYR A 345 49.11 -20.61 91.95
N GLU A 346 48.92 -21.79 92.54
CA GLU A 346 48.38 -22.97 91.86
C GLU A 346 46.91 -22.75 91.44
N GLU A 347 46.07 -22.15 92.29
CA GLU A 347 44.68 -21.79 91.95
C GLU A 347 44.59 -20.75 90.82
N LYS A 348 45.49 -19.76 90.83
CA LYS A 348 45.54 -18.71 89.79
C LYS A 348 45.95 -19.26 88.42
N GLN A 349 46.77 -20.31 88.37
CA GLN A 349 47.15 -20.99 87.13
C GLN A 349 45.99 -21.78 86.52
N GLN A 350 45.21 -22.50 87.34
CA GLN A 350 44.05 -23.27 86.87
C GLN A 350 42.92 -22.38 86.32
N LEU A 351 42.68 -21.23 86.97
CA LEU A 351 41.66 -20.28 86.53
C LEU A 351 42.02 -19.60 85.19
N ASN A 352 43.31 -19.35 84.94
CA ASN A 352 43.79 -18.82 83.66
C ASN A 352 43.72 -19.86 82.54
N ALA A 353 44.03 -21.13 82.81
CA ALA A 353 43.88 -22.21 81.83
C ALA A 353 42.43 -22.38 81.37
N SER A 354 41.47 -22.36 82.31
CA SER A 354 40.03 -22.47 82.01
C SER A 354 39.52 -21.28 81.18
N ARG A 355 39.97 -20.06 81.50
CA ARG A 355 39.64 -18.85 80.72
C ARG A 355 40.23 -18.85 79.32
N LYS A 356 41.37 -19.51 79.09
CA LYS A 356 41.96 -19.66 77.75
C LYS A 356 41.12 -20.58 76.88
N LEU A 357 40.69 -21.72 77.42
CA LEU A 357 39.88 -22.71 76.70
C LEU A 357 38.50 -22.16 76.28
N GLU A 358 37.86 -21.39 77.16
CA GLU A 358 36.58 -20.74 76.86
C GLU A 358 36.69 -19.67 75.75
N ARG A 359 37.81 -18.95 75.68
CA ARG A 359 38.08 -17.99 74.60
C ARG A 359 38.30 -18.69 73.26
N GLU A 360 39.02 -19.81 73.24
CA GLU A 360 39.26 -20.58 72.01
C GLU A 360 37.96 -21.14 71.43
N ILE A 361 37.02 -21.60 72.28
CA ILE A 361 35.69 -22.06 71.85
C ILE A 361 34.88 -20.90 71.26
N LYS A 362 34.83 -19.75 71.95
CA LYS A 362 34.10 -18.56 71.45
C LYS A 362 34.66 -18.02 70.13
N VAL A 363 35.99 -18.10 69.92
CA VAL A 363 36.62 -17.70 68.66
C VAL A 363 36.23 -18.64 67.52
N LYS A 364 36.21 -19.96 67.75
CA LYS A 364 35.78 -20.94 66.74
C LYS A 364 34.30 -20.78 66.36
N GLU A 365 33.41 -20.57 67.33
CA GLU A 365 31.99 -20.31 67.07
C GLU A 365 31.77 -18.99 66.29
N ALA A 366 32.56 -17.95 66.60
CA ALA A 366 32.53 -16.68 65.85
C ALA A 366 33.06 -16.85 64.40
N GLU A 367 34.07 -17.68 64.18
CA GLU A 367 34.57 -17.98 62.84
C GLU A 367 33.58 -18.81 62.02
N GLU A 368 32.94 -19.82 62.61
CA GLU A 368 31.91 -20.63 61.93
C GLU A 368 30.69 -19.80 61.54
N THR A 369 30.23 -18.89 62.41
CA THR A 369 29.12 -17.99 62.09
C THR A 369 29.50 -16.99 60.99
N ARG A 370 30.76 -16.53 60.95
CA ARG A 370 31.28 -15.69 59.86
C ARG A 370 31.30 -16.44 58.52
N ILE A 371 31.81 -17.68 58.50
CA ILE A 371 31.88 -18.51 57.29
C ILE A 371 30.46 -18.83 56.78
N LYS A 372 29.52 -19.21 57.66
CA LYS A 372 28.11 -19.45 57.29
C LYS A 372 27.46 -18.18 56.73
N GLY A 373 27.75 -17.01 57.32
CA GLY A 373 27.28 -15.72 56.81
C GLY A 373 27.85 -15.36 55.44
N GLU A 374 29.12 -15.65 55.18
CA GLU A 374 29.77 -15.43 53.88
C GLU A 374 29.21 -16.38 52.80
N MET A 375 29.03 -17.66 53.12
CA MET A 375 28.40 -18.64 52.22
C MET A 375 26.94 -18.27 51.90
N ALA A 376 26.17 -17.80 52.88
CA ALA A 376 24.80 -17.32 52.65
C ALA A 376 24.76 -16.08 51.74
N LYS A 377 25.72 -15.15 51.92
CA LYS A 377 25.87 -13.98 51.04
C LYS A 377 26.28 -14.39 49.61
N GLN A 378 27.13 -15.40 49.45
CA GLN A 378 27.50 -15.92 48.13
C GLN A 378 26.31 -16.57 47.42
N ARG A 379 25.55 -17.43 48.11
CA ARG A 379 24.32 -18.03 47.56
C ARG A 379 23.31 -16.97 47.13
N LEU A 380 23.10 -15.93 47.94
CA LEU A 380 22.20 -14.83 47.57
C LEU A 380 22.69 -14.05 46.33
N ARG A 381 24.01 -13.93 46.14
CA ARG A 381 24.58 -13.32 44.92
C ARG A 381 24.35 -14.20 43.70
N GLU A 382 24.57 -15.50 43.83
CA GLU A 382 24.32 -16.49 42.77
C GLU A 382 22.85 -16.53 42.37
N GLU A 383 21.94 -16.58 43.35
CA GLU A 383 20.48 -16.53 43.10
C GLU A 383 20.07 -15.24 42.39
N LYS A 384 20.57 -14.08 42.82
CA LYS A 384 20.31 -12.80 42.15
C LYS A 384 20.87 -12.75 40.73
N PHE A 385 22.05 -13.35 40.51
CA PHE A 385 22.66 -13.42 39.19
C PHE A 385 21.86 -14.33 38.25
N VAL A 386 21.45 -15.51 38.72
CA VAL A 386 20.60 -16.44 37.97
C VAL A 386 19.23 -15.82 37.68
N GLU A 387 18.64 -15.12 38.64
CA GLU A 387 17.38 -14.41 38.44
C GLU A 387 17.51 -13.27 37.43
N ALA A 388 18.63 -12.53 37.45
CA ALA A 388 18.93 -11.51 36.45
C ALA A 388 19.13 -12.12 35.05
N GLN A 389 19.83 -13.25 34.94
CA GLN A 389 19.97 -13.99 33.68
C GLN A 389 18.62 -14.48 33.16
N LYS A 390 17.76 -15.07 34.01
CA LYS A 390 16.41 -15.49 33.62
C LYS A 390 15.56 -14.31 33.13
N ARG A 391 15.60 -13.16 33.81
CA ARG A 391 14.90 -11.95 33.34
C ARG A 391 15.39 -11.49 31.98
N GLU A 392 16.69 -11.54 31.72
CA GLU A 392 17.25 -11.15 30.42
C GLU A 392 16.90 -12.17 29.34
N GLU A 393 16.97 -13.48 29.63
CA GLU A 393 16.50 -14.53 28.73
C GLU A 393 15.01 -14.37 28.39
N ASP A 394 14.17 -14.09 29.37
CA ASP A 394 12.74 -13.87 29.16
C ASP A 394 12.47 -12.59 28.35
N ARG A 395 13.28 -11.54 28.55
CA ARG A 395 13.24 -10.33 27.73
C ARG A 395 13.62 -10.65 26.28
N VAL A 396 14.72 -11.36 26.07
CA VAL A 396 15.17 -11.78 24.73
C VAL A 396 14.12 -12.67 24.06
N LYS A 397 13.58 -13.68 24.77
CA LYS A 397 12.49 -14.54 24.26
C LYS A 397 11.26 -13.72 23.88
N ASN A 398 10.88 -12.73 24.68
CA ASN A 398 9.76 -11.84 24.38
C ASN A 398 10.03 -10.96 23.15
N ILE A 399 11.25 -10.44 22.99
CA ILE A 399 11.65 -9.66 21.81
C ILE A 399 11.59 -10.54 20.57
N LEU A 400 12.17 -11.74 20.62
CA LEU A 400 12.16 -12.69 19.50
C LEU A 400 10.75 -13.16 19.15
N ARG A 401 9.87 -13.35 20.14
CA ARG A 401 8.45 -13.66 19.90
C ARG A 401 7.75 -12.50 19.20
N LYS A 402 7.93 -11.26 19.67
CA LYS A 402 7.37 -10.07 19.02
C LYS A 402 7.88 -9.86 17.60
N GLN A 403 9.17 -10.15 17.35
CA GLN A 403 9.75 -10.11 16.01
C GLN A 403 9.10 -11.14 15.09
N ARG A 404 8.95 -12.39 15.53
CA ARG A 404 8.25 -13.44 14.77
C ARG A 404 6.80 -13.07 14.46
N GLU A 405 6.04 -12.62 15.46
CA GLU A 405 4.66 -12.16 15.25
C GLU A 405 4.58 -10.97 14.27
N ALA A 406 5.55 -10.05 14.32
CA ALA A 406 5.61 -8.91 13.39
C ALA A 406 5.97 -9.36 11.97
N GLU A 407 6.89 -10.32 11.82
CA GLU A 407 7.26 -10.91 10.53
C GLU A 407 6.09 -11.69 9.92
N GLU A 408 5.40 -12.52 10.70
CA GLU A 408 4.20 -13.24 10.27
C GLU A 408 3.07 -12.28 9.84
N ARG A 409 2.87 -11.18 10.58
CA ARG A 409 1.92 -10.14 10.15
C ARG A 409 2.35 -9.48 8.84
N LEU A 410 3.65 -9.22 8.68
CA LEU A 410 4.18 -8.61 7.47
C LEU A 410 4.06 -9.55 6.26
N THR A 411 4.30 -10.85 6.42
CA THR A 411 4.13 -11.83 5.34
C THR A 411 2.68 -11.91 4.91
N LEU A 412 1.73 -12.03 5.85
CA LEU A 412 0.29 -12.03 5.55
C LEU A 412 -0.16 -10.76 4.83
N VAL A 413 0.34 -9.58 5.24
CA VAL A 413 0.02 -8.32 4.56
C VAL A 413 0.60 -8.28 3.15
N LYS A 414 1.84 -8.75 2.95
CA LYS A 414 2.48 -8.82 1.63
C LYS A 414 1.74 -9.77 0.69
N GLU A 415 1.36 -10.95 1.17
CA GLU A 415 0.57 -11.93 0.40
C GLU A 415 -0.78 -11.32 -0.02
N LYS A 416 -1.52 -10.73 0.92
CA LYS A 416 -2.80 -10.06 0.62
C LYS A 416 -2.65 -8.89 -0.36
N GLN A 417 -1.56 -8.12 -0.25
CA GLN A 417 -1.26 -7.04 -1.20
C GLN A 417 -0.94 -7.58 -2.59
N LEU A 418 -0.18 -8.68 -2.68
CA LEU A 418 0.17 -9.34 -3.93
C LEU A 418 -1.09 -9.92 -4.60
N GLU A 419 -1.95 -10.62 -3.85
CA GLU A 419 -3.25 -11.09 -4.33
C GLU A 419 -4.13 -9.95 -4.82
N SER A 420 -4.25 -8.86 -4.06
CA SER A 420 -5.04 -7.69 -4.48
C SER A 420 -4.45 -7.01 -5.72
N SER A 421 -3.12 -6.95 -5.84
CA SER A 421 -2.43 -6.43 -7.02
C SER A 421 -2.70 -7.28 -8.25
N LEU A 422 -2.62 -8.61 -8.12
CA LEU A 422 -2.95 -9.57 -9.17
C LEU A 422 -4.41 -9.45 -9.60
N GLN A 423 -5.35 -9.36 -8.64
CA GLN A 423 -6.78 -9.13 -8.92
C GLN A 423 -7.01 -7.84 -9.70
N ARG A 424 -6.41 -6.72 -9.27
CA ARG A 424 -6.51 -5.43 -9.96
C ARG A 424 -5.90 -5.47 -11.36
N SER A 425 -4.74 -6.10 -11.51
CA SER A 425 -4.07 -6.30 -12.81
C SER A 425 -4.96 -7.10 -13.76
N MET A 426 -5.53 -8.21 -13.27
CA MET A 426 -6.47 -9.04 -14.02
C MET A 426 -7.72 -8.24 -14.42
N GLN A 427 -8.32 -7.48 -13.51
CA GLN A 427 -9.48 -6.65 -13.80
C GLN A 427 -9.17 -5.61 -14.89
N LYS A 428 -8.00 -4.94 -14.82
CA LYS A 428 -7.55 -4.00 -15.86
C LYS A 428 -7.38 -4.71 -17.21
N SER A 429 -6.76 -5.89 -17.22
CA SER A 429 -6.58 -6.71 -18.42
C SER A 429 -7.92 -7.11 -19.04
N LEU A 430 -8.89 -7.55 -18.23
CA LEU A 430 -10.25 -7.89 -18.66
C LEU A 430 -10.99 -6.67 -19.26
N LEU A 431 -10.90 -5.51 -18.62
CA LEU A 431 -11.50 -4.27 -19.13
C LEU A 431 -10.86 -3.81 -20.45
N ALA A 432 -9.54 -3.90 -20.58
CA ALA A 432 -8.85 -3.58 -21.83
C ALA A 432 -9.25 -4.56 -22.96
N ALA A 433 -9.33 -5.85 -22.63
CA ALA A 433 -9.81 -6.90 -23.51
C ALA A 433 -11.26 -6.69 -23.99
N GLU A 434 -12.14 -6.20 -23.12
CA GLU A 434 -13.53 -5.83 -23.44
C GLU A 434 -13.57 -4.63 -24.39
N LYS A 435 -12.84 -3.54 -24.07
CA LYS A 435 -12.76 -2.36 -24.94
C LYS A 435 -12.25 -2.72 -26.33
N LYS A 436 -11.19 -3.52 -26.42
CA LYS A 436 -10.66 -4.01 -27.70
C LYS A 436 -11.70 -4.81 -28.48
N SER A 437 -12.43 -5.71 -27.81
CA SER A 437 -13.48 -6.52 -28.44
C SER A 437 -14.64 -5.65 -28.93
N ARG A 438 -15.07 -4.64 -28.17
CA ARG A 438 -16.10 -3.68 -28.58
C ARG A 438 -15.68 -2.90 -29.83
N VAL A 439 -14.45 -2.40 -29.88
CA VAL A 439 -13.91 -1.70 -31.05
C VAL A 439 -13.87 -2.64 -32.26
N GLN A 440 -13.46 -3.89 -32.09
CA GLN A 440 -13.44 -4.87 -33.19
C GLN A 440 -14.85 -5.18 -33.70
N SER A 441 -15.83 -5.38 -32.82
CA SER A 441 -17.24 -5.55 -33.22
C SER A 441 -17.77 -4.34 -33.99
N MET A 442 -17.43 -3.11 -33.58
CA MET A 442 -17.78 -1.91 -34.35
C MET A 442 -17.14 -1.89 -35.74
N LYS A 443 -15.85 -2.25 -35.85
CA LYS A 443 -15.15 -2.31 -37.13
C LYS A 443 -15.75 -3.37 -38.06
N ARG A 444 -16.07 -4.56 -37.53
CA ARG A 444 -16.75 -5.65 -38.25
C ARG A 444 -18.14 -5.24 -38.75
N ALA A 445 -18.94 -4.63 -37.89
CA ALA A 445 -20.25 -4.10 -38.26
C ALA A 445 -20.16 -3.03 -39.36
N GLN A 446 -19.16 -2.14 -39.29
CA GLN A 446 -18.91 -1.15 -40.34
C GLN A 446 -18.46 -1.80 -41.65
N ALA A 447 -17.58 -2.80 -41.60
CA ALA A 447 -17.16 -3.56 -42.78
C ALA A 447 -18.35 -4.22 -43.47
N TYR A 448 -19.25 -4.84 -42.68
CA TYR A 448 -20.47 -5.44 -43.21
C TYR A 448 -21.37 -4.40 -43.90
N LYS A 449 -21.58 -3.24 -43.28
CA LYS A 449 -22.34 -2.13 -43.88
C LYS A 449 -21.70 -1.61 -45.16
N ARG A 450 -20.37 -1.51 -45.22
CA ARG A 450 -19.65 -1.15 -46.45
C ARG A 450 -19.90 -2.18 -47.55
N LYS A 451 -19.81 -3.48 -47.24
CA LYS A 451 -20.09 -4.56 -48.19
C LYS A 451 -21.53 -4.48 -48.73
N GLN A 452 -22.52 -4.30 -47.85
CA GLN A 452 -23.91 -4.10 -48.27
C GLN A 452 -24.09 -2.85 -49.16
N MET A 453 -23.42 -1.75 -48.83
CA MET A 453 -23.45 -0.53 -49.64
C MET A 453 -22.83 -0.76 -51.02
N LEU A 454 -21.71 -1.47 -51.10
CA LEU A 454 -21.07 -1.83 -52.37
C LEU A 454 -21.94 -2.77 -53.20
N GLU A 455 -22.58 -3.77 -52.60
CA GLU A 455 -23.53 -4.65 -53.29
C GLU A 455 -24.74 -3.85 -53.82
N LYS A 456 -25.25 -2.90 -53.03
CA LYS A 456 -26.32 -2.01 -53.48
C LYS A 456 -25.89 -1.12 -54.64
N ILE A 457 -24.71 -0.49 -54.56
CA ILE A 457 -24.17 0.31 -55.66
C ILE A 457 -24.01 -0.54 -56.91
N LYS A 458 -23.47 -1.77 -56.81
CA LYS A 458 -23.35 -2.69 -57.95
C LYS A 458 -24.71 -2.98 -58.58
N SER A 459 -25.71 -3.35 -57.79
CA SER A 459 -27.08 -3.62 -58.29
C SER A 459 -27.73 -2.40 -58.94
N ASP A 460 -27.57 -1.21 -58.35
CA ASP A 460 -28.09 0.05 -58.92
C ASP A 460 -27.35 0.41 -60.21
N THR A 461 -26.04 0.12 -60.30
CA THR A 461 -25.21 0.34 -61.50
C THR A 461 -25.61 -0.61 -62.63
N GLU A 462 -25.81 -1.90 -62.33
CA GLU A 462 -26.32 -2.90 -63.28
C GLU A 462 -27.71 -2.51 -63.80
N ARG A 463 -28.59 -2.04 -62.92
CA ARG A 463 -29.91 -1.52 -63.31
C ARG A 463 -29.80 -0.31 -64.23
N ALA A 464 -28.92 0.65 -63.91
CA ALA A 464 -28.69 1.83 -64.73
C ALA A 464 -28.10 1.46 -66.11
N GLN A 465 -27.18 0.49 -66.16
CA GLN A 465 -26.64 -0.06 -67.40
C GLN A 465 -27.74 -0.75 -68.23
N GLY A 466 -28.61 -1.55 -67.60
CA GLY A 466 -29.77 -2.16 -68.24
C GLY A 466 -30.72 -1.12 -68.86
N LEU A 467 -31.00 -0.03 -68.14
CA LEU A 467 -31.83 1.08 -68.66
C LEU A 467 -31.14 1.82 -69.81
N LYS A 468 -29.82 2.03 -69.74
CA LYS A 468 -29.05 2.63 -70.83
C LYS A 468 -29.11 1.76 -72.09
N MET A 469 -28.87 0.46 -71.97
CA MET A 469 -28.97 -0.49 -73.08
C MET A 469 -30.40 -0.51 -73.68
N ALA A 470 -31.44 -0.52 -72.83
CA ALA A 470 -32.83 -0.46 -73.31
C ALA A 470 -33.14 0.85 -74.06
N LYS A 471 -32.59 1.98 -73.61
CA LYS A 471 -32.71 3.28 -74.29
C LYS A 471 -32.02 3.28 -75.65
N GLU A 472 -30.80 2.73 -75.73
CA GLU A 472 -30.05 2.61 -76.98
C GLU A 472 -30.78 1.72 -77.99
N GLN A 473 -31.29 0.56 -77.56
CA GLN A 473 -32.12 -0.31 -78.40
C GLN A 473 -33.39 0.40 -78.89
N LEU A 474 -34.03 1.23 -78.05
CA LEU A 474 -35.20 2.01 -78.46
C LEU A 474 -34.83 3.08 -79.50
N GLN A 475 -33.69 3.76 -79.34
CA GLN A 475 -33.20 4.72 -80.33
C GLN A 475 -32.86 4.04 -81.66
N GLU A 476 -32.23 2.87 -81.62
CA GLU A 476 -31.93 2.07 -82.82
C GLU A 476 -33.22 1.60 -83.51
N LYS A 477 -34.21 1.12 -82.75
CA LYS A 477 -35.55 0.81 -83.29
C LYS A 477 -36.20 2.03 -83.95
N ARG A 478 -36.08 3.22 -83.36
CA ARG A 478 -36.59 4.47 -83.95
C ARG A 478 -35.85 4.84 -85.23
N LYS A 479 -34.51 4.74 -85.26
CA LYS A 479 -33.70 4.95 -86.47
C LYS A 479 -34.11 3.97 -87.57
N ASN A 480 -34.21 2.69 -87.25
CA ASN A 480 -34.60 1.64 -88.20
C ASN A 480 -36.04 1.84 -88.71
N ALA A 481 -36.98 2.22 -87.85
CA ALA A 481 -38.35 2.55 -88.25
C ALA A 481 -38.40 3.80 -89.15
N ASN A 482 -37.62 4.83 -88.86
CA ASN A 482 -37.55 6.03 -89.69
C ASN A 482 -36.88 5.75 -91.05
N MET A 483 -35.82 4.94 -91.06
CA MET A 483 -35.20 4.45 -92.30
C MET A 483 -36.21 3.66 -93.14
N ARG A 484 -36.94 2.71 -92.52
CA ARG A 484 -38.01 1.95 -93.20
C ARG A 484 -39.10 2.85 -93.75
N ALA A 485 -39.61 3.79 -92.96
CA ALA A 485 -40.62 4.75 -93.41
C ALA A 485 -40.10 5.63 -94.57
N THR A 486 -38.81 5.95 -94.59
CA THR A 486 -38.18 6.70 -95.69
C THR A 486 -38.04 5.86 -96.95
N PHE A 487 -37.63 4.59 -96.83
CA PHE A 487 -37.64 3.63 -97.94
C PHE A 487 -39.05 3.40 -98.48
N GLU A 488 -40.06 3.25 -97.61
CA GLU A 488 -41.47 3.12 -98.01
C GLU A 488 -41.96 4.37 -98.75
N ARG A 489 -41.62 5.58 -98.26
CA ARG A 489 -41.91 6.83 -98.97
C ARG A 489 -41.25 6.87 -100.35
N GLN A 490 -39.97 6.51 -100.45
CA GLN A 490 -39.25 6.44 -101.73
C GLN A 490 -39.91 5.45 -102.69
N MET A 491 -40.27 4.25 -102.24
CA MET A 491 -41.01 3.29 -103.06
C MET A 491 -42.36 3.83 -103.52
N ILE A 492 -43.11 4.52 -102.65
CA ILE A 492 -44.37 5.16 -103.05
C ILE A 492 -44.09 6.25 -104.09
N TYR A 493 -43.05 7.07 -103.92
CA TYR A 493 -42.65 8.07 -104.91
C TYR A 493 -42.28 7.42 -106.25
N GLU A 494 -41.48 6.35 -106.27
CA GLU A 494 -41.13 5.62 -107.50
C GLU A 494 -42.35 5.00 -108.18
N VAL A 495 -43.30 4.45 -107.41
CA VAL A 495 -44.55 3.90 -107.95
C VAL A 495 -45.44 5.03 -108.50
N MET A 496 -45.55 6.15 -107.78
CA MET A 496 -46.28 7.33 -108.26
C MET A 496 -45.61 7.95 -109.50
N GLU A 497 -44.28 7.99 -109.55
CA GLU A 497 -43.51 8.45 -110.71
C GLU A 497 -43.74 7.52 -111.90
N LYS A 498 -43.72 6.19 -111.71
CA LYS A 498 -44.07 5.21 -112.76
C LYS A 498 -45.51 5.35 -113.25
N ILE A 499 -46.47 5.68 -112.37
CA ILE A 499 -47.86 5.95 -112.75
C ILE A 499 -47.97 7.29 -113.51
N GLN A 500 -47.23 8.32 -113.10
CA GLN A 500 -47.22 9.63 -113.75
C GLN A 500 -46.47 9.61 -115.09
N SER A 501 -45.35 8.88 -115.20
CA SER A 501 -44.62 8.64 -116.44
C SER A 501 -45.34 7.62 -117.34
N GLY A 502 -46.16 6.75 -116.75
CA GLY A 502 -47.12 5.88 -117.45
C GLY A 502 -48.33 6.61 -118.02
N LYS A 503 -48.41 7.94 -117.86
CA LYS A 503 -49.44 8.79 -118.47
C LYS A 503 -49.15 9.04 -119.94
N ASN A 504 -49.17 7.94 -120.70
CA ASN A 504 -49.48 7.89 -122.11
C ASN A 504 -50.14 6.56 -122.51
N LEU A 505 -50.93 5.96 -121.62
CA LEU A 505 -51.94 4.96 -121.99
C LEU A 505 -53.27 5.35 -121.33
N GLY A 506 -54.10 6.01 -122.12
CA GLY A 506 -55.46 6.37 -121.74
C GLY A 506 -56.38 5.16 -121.62
N GLY A 507 -57.41 5.35 -120.79
CA GLY A 507 -58.54 4.42 -120.62
C GLY A 507 -58.23 3.35 -119.58
N THR A 508 -58.74 3.42 -118.36
CA THR A 508 -60.16 3.18 -118.08
C THR A 508 -60.42 3.29 -116.57
N GLY A 509 -61.64 3.68 -116.22
CA GLY A 509 -62.37 3.08 -115.10
C GLY A 509 -62.07 3.57 -113.68
N ASN A 510 -63.00 4.35 -113.14
CA ASN A 510 -63.20 4.53 -111.70
C ASN A 510 -63.19 3.20 -110.95
N GLY A 511 -62.23 3.03 -110.06
CA GLY A 511 -62.23 1.98 -109.04
C GLY A 511 -61.32 2.42 -107.90
N ASP A 512 -61.89 2.64 -106.72
CA ASP A 512 -61.17 2.90 -105.47
C ASP A 512 -60.17 1.76 -105.21
N LEU A 513 -58.93 1.96 -105.63
CA LEU A 513 -57.82 1.06 -105.32
C LEU A 513 -57.42 1.31 -103.88
N SER A 514 -57.92 0.47 -102.98
CA SER A 514 -57.53 0.45 -101.58
C SER A 514 -56.01 0.33 -101.46
N ILE A 515 -55.43 1.15 -100.57
CA ILE A 515 -53.99 1.21 -100.25
C ILE A 515 -53.40 -0.19 -99.95
N GLU A 516 -54.21 -1.15 -99.50
CA GLU A 516 -53.79 -2.53 -99.27
C GLU A 516 -53.48 -3.30 -100.56
N GLN A 517 -54.17 -3.01 -101.68
CA GLN A 517 -53.93 -3.68 -102.97
C GLN A 517 -52.64 -3.19 -103.64
N LEU A 518 -52.28 -1.92 -103.47
CA LEU A 518 -51.01 -1.35 -103.96
C LEU A 518 -49.80 -1.89 -103.17
N LYS A 519 -49.95 -2.13 -101.86
CA LYS A 519 -48.93 -2.80 -101.05
C LYS A 519 -48.69 -4.25 -101.48
N ALA A 520 -49.75 -4.98 -101.84
CA ALA A 520 -49.64 -6.37 -102.29
C ALA A 520 -48.86 -6.49 -103.63
N ALA A 521 -49.13 -5.61 -104.60
CA ALA A 521 -48.46 -5.61 -105.90
C ALA A 521 -46.95 -5.26 -105.81
N ALA A 522 -46.56 -4.35 -104.91
CA ALA A 522 -45.15 -4.02 -104.70
C ALA A 522 -44.38 -5.17 -104.02
N SER A 523 -45.04 -5.93 -103.13
CA SER A 523 -44.41 -7.07 -102.45
C SER A 523 -44.25 -8.32 -103.34
N SER A 524 -45.09 -8.49 -104.38
CA SER A 524 -44.95 -9.59 -105.33
C SER A 524 -43.85 -9.36 -106.38
N ALA A 525 -43.51 -8.10 -106.69
CA ALA A 525 -42.45 -7.78 -107.65
C ALA A 525 -41.02 -8.07 -107.14
N HIS A 526 -40.85 -8.32 -105.84
CA HIS A 526 -39.54 -8.62 -105.22
C HIS A 526 -39.38 -10.09 -104.78
N ARG A 527 -40.34 -10.96 -105.14
CA ARG A 527 -40.24 -12.42 -105.04
C ARG A 527 -40.27 -13.04 -106.44
N SER A 528 -39.21 -12.83 -107.19
CA SER A 528 -38.78 -13.76 -108.25
C SER A 528 -37.24 -13.75 -108.23
N PRO A 529 -36.63 -14.93 -108.37
CA PRO A 529 -35.29 -15.24 -107.85
C PRO A 529 -34.16 -14.38 -108.41
#